data_AF-A0A349TI27-F1
#
_entry.id   AF-A0A349TI27-F1
#
_cell.length_a   1.000
_cell.length_b   1.000
_cell.length_c   1.000
_cell.angle_alpha   90.00
_cell.angle_beta   90.00
_cell.angle_gamma   90.00
#
_symmetry.space_group_name_H-M   'P 1'
#
loop_
_entity.id
_entity.type
_entity.pdbx_description
1 polymer ?
#
loop_
_entity_poly.entity_id
_entity_poly.type
_entity_poly.pdbx_seq_one_letter_code
_entity_poly.pdbx_strand_id
1 'polypeptide(L)'
;SIRPPFTASPIDFIDGGYALEMHGGRYSSEQELEANYPDGDYIFLFSAPSTGSVSQTVVMKNQRISGSGLPAAPQILLSQAGRSVAPDSINPALDLVVTWSEFSEGRLDPLGIMDDLLFVIMANCEGERIAHSGRPFENTPYLTFADESFVIGAEIMHPENAYQISVEHAILNTSFEHDVPAFATFATTTFLDLMTTGSATDESVCPNILEHFDTGQTVLQ
;
A
#
# COMPACT_ATOMS: atom_id res chain seq x y z
N SER A 1 -14.02 6.89 -16.56
CA SER A 1 -14.41 5.50 -16.20
C SER A 1 -13.48 4.50 -16.85
N ILE A 2 -13.41 3.29 -16.29
CA ILE A 2 -12.52 2.21 -16.72
C ILE A 2 -13.37 1.09 -17.32
N ARG A 3 -12.96 0.55 -18.47
CA ARG A 3 -13.58 -0.63 -19.07
C ARG A 3 -12.68 -1.85 -18.89
N PRO A 4 -13.13 -2.91 -18.19
CA PRO A 4 -12.39 -4.16 -18.12
C PRO A 4 -12.41 -4.89 -19.48
N PRO A 5 -11.50 -5.85 -19.70
CA PRO A 5 -11.32 -6.52 -20.99
C PRO A 5 -12.55 -7.31 -21.49
N PHE A 6 -13.60 -7.49 -20.69
CA PHE A 6 -14.85 -8.13 -21.12
C PHE A 6 -16.10 -7.46 -20.51
N THR A 7 -16.95 -6.89 -21.37
CA THR A 7 -18.41 -6.54 -21.25
C THR A 7 -19.00 -6.05 -19.92
N ALA A 8 -18.22 -5.69 -18.90
CA ALA A 8 -18.76 -5.13 -17.67
C ALA A 8 -19.10 -3.64 -17.84
N SER A 9 -20.02 -3.15 -17.00
CA SER A 9 -20.30 -1.72 -16.90
C SER A 9 -19.02 -0.96 -16.54
N PRO A 10 -18.82 0.27 -17.07
CA PRO A 10 -17.67 1.08 -16.71
C PRO A 10 -17.61 1.32 -15.20
N ILE A 11 -16.40 1.28 -14.63
CA ILE A 11 -16.15 1.61 -13.22
C ILE A 11 -15.68 3.06 -13.15
N ASP A 12 -16.19 3.83 -12.20
CA ASP A 12 -15.72 5.20 -11.97
C ASP A 12 -14.38 5.19 -11.22
N PHE A 13 -13.46 6.06 -11.63
CA PHE A 13 -12.23 6.33 -10.90
C PHE A 13 -12.43 7.54 -9.99
N ILE A 14 -11.56 7.66 -8.99
CA ILE A 14 -11.47 8.82 -8.10
C ILE A 14 -10.46 9.80 -8.69
N ASP A 15 -10.82 11.08 -8.72
CA ASP A 15 -9.90 12.15 -9.09
C ASP A 15 -9.26 12.72 -7.81
N GLY A 16 -7.98 12.40 -7.60
CA GLY A 16 -7.19 12.92 -6.48
C GLY A 16 -6.59 14.30 -6.73
N GLY A 17 -6.78 14.88 -7.93
CA GLY A 17 -6.19 16.15 -8.36
C GLY A 17 -4.78 16.04 -8.96
N TYR A 18 -4.05 14.96 -8.65
CA TYR A 18 -2.72 14.63 -9.20
C TYR A 18 -2.69 13.27 -9.91
N ALA A 19 -3.62 12.38 -9.57
CA ALA A 19 -3.79 11.08 -10.20
C ALA A 19 -5.28 10.74 -10.33
N LEU A 20 -5.60 9.92 -11.33
CA LEU A 20 -6.90 9.29 -11.49
C LEU A 20 -6.76 7.83 -11.07
N GLU A 21 -7.46 7.43 -10.01
CA GLU A 21 -7.20 6.17 -9.32
C GLU A 21 -8.44 5.27 -9.28
N MET A 22 -8.23 3.96 -9.36
CA MET A 22 -9.27 2.97 -9.09
C MET A 22 -8.71 1.87 -8.21
N HIS A 23 -9.39 1.63 -7.09
CA HIS A 23 -9.10 0.48 -6.24
C HIS A 23 -10.01 -0.68 -6.62
N GLY A 24 -9.43 -1.88 -6.72
CA GLY A 24 -10.19 -3.12 -6.82
C GLY A 24 -10.88 -3.48 -5.50
N GLY A 25 -11.78 -4.47 -5.57
CA GLY A 25 -12.33 -5.11 -4.39
C GLY A 25 -11.27 -5.84 -3.55
N ARG A 26 -11.64 -6.23 -2.32
CA ARG A 26 -10.86 -7.13 -1.47
C ARG A 26 -11.41 -8.56 -1.64
N TYR A 27 -10.52 -9.53 -1.88
CA TYR A 27 -10.89 -10.90 -2.19
C TYR A 27 -10.13 -11.89 -1.34
N SER A 28 -10.74 -13.04 -1.10
CA SER A 28 -10.18 -14.10 -0.24
C SER A 28 -9.17 -15.00 -0.96
N SER A 29 -9.10 -14.91 -2.29
CA SER A 29 -8.19 -15.70 -3.12
C SER A 29 -7.88 -14.99 -4.44
N GLU A 30 -6.74 -15.32 -5.03
CA GLU A 30 -6.38 -14.86 -6.38
C GLU A 30 -7.36 -15.30 -7.45
N GLN A 31 -7.97 -16.49 -7.30
CA GLN A 31 -8.99 -16.96 -8.24
C GLN A 31 -10.22 -16.04 -8.24
N GLU A 32 -10.64 -15.59 -7.06
CA GLU A 32 -11.76 -14.67 -6.92
C GLU A 32 -11.40 -13.26 -7.43
N LEU A 33 -10.18 -12.80 -7.16
CA LEU A 33 -9.64 -11.57 -7.74
C LEU A 33 -9.66 -11.62 -9.28
N GLU A 34 -9.08 -12.66 -9.88
CA GLU A 34 -9.02 -12.86 -11.34
C GLU A 34 -10.41 -12.94 -11.97
N ALA A 35 -11.39 -13.54 -11.30
CA ALA A 35 -12.76 -13.62 -11.80
C ALA A 35 -13.44 -12.25 -11.89
N ASN A 36 -13.03 -11.28 -11.06
CA ASN A 36 -13.58 -9.92 -11.04
C ASN A 36 -12.72 -8.92 -11.83
N TYR A 37 -11.41 -9.12 -11.83
CA TYR A 37 -10.41 -8.28 -12.46
C TYR A 37 -9.43 -9.15 -13.25
N PRO A 38 -9.87 -9.72 -14.39
CA PRO A 38 -9.04 -10.63 -15.16
C PRO A 38 -7.87 -9.92 -15.82
N ASP A 39 -6.77 -10.66 -16.03
CA ASP A 39 -5.63 -10.19 -16.79
C ASP A 39 -6.04 -9.64 -18.17
N GLY A 40 -5.58 -8.42 -18.48
CA GLY A 40 -5.80 -7.82 -19.79
C GLY A 40 -5.57 -6.31 -19.85
N ASP A 41 -6.04 -5.73 -20.94
CA ASP A 41 -5.93 -4.32 -21.23
C ASP A 41 -7.16 -3.58 -20.69
N TYR A 42 -6.95 -2.69 -19.73
CA TYR A 42 -7.99 -1.87 -19.13
C TYR A 42 -7.96 -0.47 -19.74
N ILE A 43 -9.11 -0.01 -20.24
CA ILE A 43 -9.19 1.28 -20.92
C ILE A 43 -9.70 2.34 -19.95
N PHE A 44 -8.84 3.30 -19.61
CA PHE A 44 -9.16 4.49 -18.83
C PHE A 44 -9.62 5.60 -19.77
N LEU A 45 -10.86 6.03 -19.58
CA LEU A 45 -11.49 7.11 -20.35
C LEU A 45 -11.66 8.33 -19.45
N PHE A 46 -10.95 9.42 -19.77
CA PHE A 46 -11.00 10.68 -19.02
C PHE A 46 -10.92 11.89 -19.97
N SER A 47 -11.12 13.09 -19.42
CA SER A 47 -10.94 14.34 -20.18
C SER A 47 -9.95 15.23 -19.45
N ALA A 48 -8.94 15.71 -20.16
CA ALA A 48 -7.95 16.64 -19.63
C ALA A 48 -8.07 18.01 -20.33
N PRO A 49 -7.87 19.13 -19.62
CA PRO A 49 -8.04 20.47 -20.20
C PRO A 49 -7.20 20.74 -21.45
N SER A 50 -5.99 20.19 -21.52
CA SER A 50 -5.02 20.44 -22.60
C SER A 50 -5.16 19.51 -23.80
N THR A 51 -5.61 18.26 -23.59
CA THR A 51 -5.65 17.22 -24.63
C THR A 51 -7.06 16.78 -25.01
N GLY A 52 -8.09 17.24 -24.29
CA GLY A 52 -9.48 16.85 -24.53
C GLY A 52 -9.76 15.44 -24.00
N SER A 53 -10.60 14.68 -24.71
CA SER A 53 -10.91 13.30 -24.33
C SER A 53 -9.73 12.38 -24.60
N VAL A 54 -9.29 11.67 -23.56
CA VAL A 54 -8.17 10.73 -23.59
C VAL A 54 -8.70 9.31 -23.38
N SER A 55 -8.16 8.38 -24.16
CA SER A 55 -8.29 6.94 -23.96
C SER A 55 -6.90 6.39 -23.70
N GLN A 56 -6.67 5.89 -22.50
CA GLN A 56 -5.38 5.37 -22.06
C GLN A 56 -5.51 3.90 -21.73
N THR A 57 -4.58 3.10 -22.24
CA THR A 57 -4.50 1.67 -21.93
C THR A 57 -3.61 1.44 -20.72
N VAL A 58 -4.17 0.76 -19.72
CA VAL A 58 -3.43 0.27 -18.56
C VAL A 58 -3.40 -1.25 -18.64
N VAL A 59 -2.19 -1.79 -18.78
CA VAL A 59 -2.00 -3.24 -18.86
C VAL A 59 -1.97 -3.79 -17.43
N MET A 60 -2.96 -4.60 -17.08
CA MET A 60 -2.97 -5.33 -15.83
C MET A 60 -2.82 -6.80 -16.18
N LYS A 61 -1.58 -7.31 -16.10
CA LYS A 61 -1.30 -8.69 -16.46
C LYS A 61 -0.28 -9.33 -15.51
N ASN A 62 -0.54 -10.55 -15.07
CA ASN A 62 0.45 -11.36 -14.40
C ASN A 62 1.67 -11.57 -15.32
N GLN A 63 2.82 -11.04 -14.90
CA GLN A 63 4.05 -11.09 -15.71
C GLN A 63 4.81 -12.42 -15.57
N ARG A 64 4.38 -13.32 -14.70
CA ARG A 64 5.04 -14.62 -14.48
C ARG A 64 4.51 -15.67 -15.44
N ILE A 65 5.41 -16.57 -15.87
CA ILE A 65 5.08 -17.71 -16.75
C ILE A 65 4.18 -18.73 -16.02
N SER A 66 4.31 -18.83 -14.69
CA SER A 66 3.51 -19.72 -13.84
C SER A 66 3.47 -19.19 -12.41
N GLY A 67 2.39 -19.49 -11.69
CA GLY A 67 2.21 -19.10 -10.29
C GLY A 67 1.54 -17.74 -10.13
N SER A 68 1.42 -17.31 -8.88
CA SER A 68 0.84 -16.01 -8.51
C SER A 68 1.63 -14.85 -9.10
N GLY A 69 0.92 -13.85 -9.62
CA GLY A 69 1.47 -12.55 -10.02
C GLY A 69 1.61 -11.56 -8.86
N LEU A 70 1.11 -11.94 -7.66
CA LEU A 70 1.30 -11.17 -6.44
C LEU A 70 2.69 -11.50 -5.85
N PRO A 71 3.39 -10.51 -5.28
CA PRO A 71 4.65 -10.75 -4.60
C PRO A 71 4.43 -11.56 -3.32
N ALA A 72 5.49 -12.20 -2.81
CA ALA A 72 5.44 -12.81 -1.49
C ALA A 72 5.11 -11.78 -0.39
N ALA A 73 4.31 -12.18 0.59
CA ALA A 73 3.93 -11.29 1.70
C ALA A 73 5.16 -10.89 2.54
N PRO A 74 5.41 -9.59 2.76
CA PRO A 74 6.49 -9.13 3.63
C PRO A 74 6.29 -9.62 5.07
N GLN A 75 7.33 -10.09 5.74
CA GLN A 75 7.31 -10.23 7.20
C GLN A 75 7.78 -8.92 7.82
N ILE A 76 6.98 -8.33 8.72
CA ILE A 76 7.32 -7.07 9.39
C ILE A 76 8.25 -7.35 10.58
N LEU A 77 9.38 -6.68 10.65
CA LEU A 77 10.30 -6.71 11.79
C LEU A 77 10.46 -5.31 12.39
N LEU A 78 10.39 -5.24 13.72
CA LEU A 78 10.38 -3.99 14.47
C LEU A 78 11.66 -3.86 15.28
N SER A 79 12.22 -2.65 15.31
CA SER A 79 13.35 -2.34 16.19
C SER A 79 13.31 -0.92 16.73
N GLN A 80 13.85 -0.72 17.93
CA GLN A 80 14.03 0.58 18.56
C GLN A 80 15.42 0.65 19.18
N ALA A 81 16.11 1.78 19.01
CA ALA A 81 17.49 1.99 19.47
C ALA A 81 18.45 0.84 19.07
N GLY A 82 18.29 0.30 17.85
CA GLY A 82 19.13 -0.77 17.30
C GLY A 82 18.86 -2.17 17.88
N ARG A 83 17.74 -2.38 18.58
CA ARG A 83 17.34 -3.69 19.13
C ARG A 83 15.98 -4.09 18.62
N SER A 84 15.81 -5.36 18.28
CA SER A 84 14.50 -5.91 17.93
C SER A 84 13.54 -5.80 19.13
N VAL A 85 12.30 -5.43 18.85
CA VAL A 85 11.23 -5.29 19.85
C VAL A 85 10.02 -6.12 19.44
N ALA A 86 9.29 -6.63 20.43
CA ALA A 86 8.03 -7.32 20.19
C ALA A 86 6.92 -6.31 19.87
N PRO A 87 5.90 -6.68 19.06
CA PRO A 87 4.81 -5.78 18.71
C PRO A 87 4.01 -5.26 19.91
N ASP A 88 3.97 -6.01 21.01
CA ASP A 88 3.26 -5.66 22.24
C ASP A 88 4.10 -4.87 23.26
N SER A 89 5.33 -4.50 22.89
CA SER A 89 6.35 -3.98 23.80
C SER A 89 7.03 -2.71 23.26
N ILE A 90 6.31 -1.91 22.47
CA ILE A 90 6.86 -0.70 21.84
C ILE A 90 7.07 0.40 22.89
N ASN A 91 8.24 1.00 22.93
CA ASN A 91 8.49 2.17 23.78
C ASN A 91 8.05 3.45 23.03
N PRO A 92 7.02 4.16 23.50
CA PRO A 92 6.51 5.35 22.80
C PRO A 92 7.51 6.52 22.77
N ALA A 93 8.55 6.51 23.61
CA ALA A 93 9.55 7.58 23.67
C ALA A 93 10.74 7.38 22.70
N LEU A 94 10.71 6.35 21.86
CA LEU A 94 11.78 6.02 20.91
C LEU A 94 11.22 5.85 19.51
N ASP A 95 11.97 6.30 18.51
CA ASP A 95 11.62 6.06 17.11
C ASP A 95 11.49 4.57 16.84
N LEU A 96 10.48 4.20 16.06
CA LEU A 96 10.21 2.84 15.62
C LEU A 96 10.77 2.66 14.21
N VAL A 97 11.77 1.79 14.08
CA VAL A 97 12.32 1.40 12.78
C VAL A 97 11.59 0.13 12.33
N VAL A 98 10.93 0.25 11.20
CA VAL A 98 10.17 -0.80 10.54
C VAL A 98 11.03 -1.33 9.40
N THR A 99 11.26 -2.64 9.41
CA THR A 99 11.97 -3.36 8.36
C THR A 99 11.10 -4.53 7.90
N TRP A 100 11.46 -5.13 6.78
CA TRP A 100 10.73 -6.25 6.21
C TRP A 100 11.68 -7.38 5.79
N SER A 101 11.14 -8.58 5.62
CA SER A 101 11.85 -9.68 4.98
C SER A 101 12.35 -9.27 3.59
N GLU A 102 13.54 -9.72 3.22
CA GLU A 102 14.08 -9.52 1.87
C GLU A 102 13.07 -9.99 0.81
N PHE A 103 12.90 -9.18 -0.23
CA PHE A 103 12.07 -9.55 -1.36
C PHE A 103 12.86 -10.36 -2.37
N SER A 104 12.26 -11.45 -2.85
CA SER A 104 12.75 -12.16 -4.03
C SER A 104 12.32 -11.50 -5.34
N GLU A 105 11.58 -10.40 -5.26
CA GLU A 105 10.90 -9.69 -6.34
C GLU A 105 11.04 -8.18 -6.13
N GLY A 106 10.68 -7.38 -7.14
CA GLY A 106 10.99 -5.96 -7.17
C GLY A 106 12.03 -5.66 -8.24
N ARG A 107 11.83 -4.60 -9.01
CA ARG A 107 12.76 -4.17 -10.04
C ARG A 107 12.66 -2.69 -10.35
N LEU A 108 13.72 -2.20 -10.99
CA LEU A 108 13.70 -0.95 -11.71
C LEU A 108 12.68 -1.02 -12.86
N ASP A 109 11.97 0.08 -13.08
CA ASP A 109 11.03 0.19 -14.18
C ASP A 109 11.75 0.32 -15.52
N PRO A 110 11.48 -0.56 -16.50
CA PRO A 110 12.10 -0.47 -17.82
C PRO A 110 11.81 0.83 -18.57
N LEU A 111 10.72 1.53 -18.22
CA LEU A 111 10.35 2.81 -18.83
C LEU A 111 10.85 4.03 -18.05
N GLY A 112 11.44 3.83 -16.86
CA GLY A 112 11.91 4.91 -15.98
C GLY A 112 10.79 5.81 -15.46
N ILE A 113 9.56 5.30 -15.40
CA ILE A 113 8.37 5.98 -14.87
C ILE A 113 8.30 5.79 -13.36
N MET A 114 8.29 4.54 -12.89
CA MET A 114 8.12 4.21 -11.48
C MET A 114 8.58 2.79 -11.17
N ASP A 115 9.67 2.67 -10.40
CA ASP A 115 10.15 1.38 -9.88
C ASP A 115 9.10 0.70 -9.00
N ASP A 116 9.25 -0.60 -8.76
CA ASP A 116 8.36 -1.33 -7.85
C ASP A 116 8.35 -0.68 -6.47
N LEU A 117 7.16 -0.59 -5.86
CA LEU A 117 6.90 0.29 -4.73
C LEU A 117 6.80 -0.47 -3.40
N LEU A 118 7.12 0.25 -2.34
CA LEU A 118 6.85 -0.16 -0.97
C LEU A 118 6.04 0.91 -0.25
N PHE A 119 5.11 0.47 0.57
CA PHE A 119 4.37 1.37 1.47
C PHE A 119 4.45 0.88 2.89
N VAL A 120 4.77 1.79 3.80
CA VAL A 120 4.60 1.62 5.25
C VAL A 120 3.57 2.62 5.73
N ILE A 121 2.48 2.13 6.32
CA ILE A 121 1.39 2.95 6.83
C ILE A 121 1.17 2.56 8.29
N MET A 122 1.06 3.57 9.17
CA MET A 122 0.64 3.37 10.55
C MET A 122 -0.66 4.12 10.79
N ALA A 123 -1.61 3.45 11.42
CA ALA A 123 -2.86 4.02 11.88
C ALA A 123 -2.98 3.93 13.40
N ASN A 124 -3.70 4.88 13.98
CA ASN A 124 -4.11 4.80 15.38
C ASN A 124 -5.22 3.76 15.57
N CYS A 125 -5.67 3.60 16.82
CA CYS A 125 -6.72 2.66 17.17
C CYS A 125 -8.09 2.95 16.52
N GLU A 126 -8.34 4.19 16.11
CA GLU A 126 -9.57 4.64 15.44
C GLU A 126 -9.47 4.45 13.92
N GLY A 127 -8.40 3.84 13.43
CA GLY A 127 -8.19 3.60 12.00
C GLY A 127 -7.69 4.84 11.24
N GLU A 128 -7.37 5.94 11.93
CA GLU A 128 -6.84 7.13 11.28
C GLU A 128 -5.35 6.91 10.94
N ARG A 129 -4.97 7.13 9.68
CA ARG A 129 -3.58 7.01 9.22
C ARG A 129 -2.77 8.19 9.75
N ILE A 130 -1.83 7.90 10.65
CA ILE A 130 -0.99 8.90 11.33
C ILE A 130 0.46 8.90 10.83
N ALA A 131 0.90 7.87 10.11
CA ALA A 131 2.15 7.88 9.36
C ALA A 131 2.00 7.18 8.00
N HIS A 132 2.72 7.66 7.01
CA HIS A 132 2.78 7.09 5.66
C HIS A 132 4.17 7.31 5.08
N SER A 133 4.72 6.30 4.42
CA SER A 133 6.02 6.38 3.76
C SER A 133 6.04 7.21 2.46
N GLY A 134 5.04 8.08 2.27
CA GLY A 134 4.83 8.85 1.04
C GLY A 134 4.21 8.06 -0.11
N ARG A 135 3.83 8.79 -1.16
CA ARG A 135 3.23 8.27 -2.39
C ARG A 135 3.93 8.87 -3.61
N PRO A 136 4.02 8.12 -4.71
CA PRO A 136 4.53 8.68 -5.96
C PRO A 136 3.67 9.86 -6.44
N PHE A 137 4.29 10.77 -7.19
CA PHE A 137 3.65 11.95 -7.81
C PHE A 137 3.09 13.02 -6.85
N GLU A 138 3.31 12.89 -5.53
CA GLU A 138 2.87 13.87 -4.53
C GLU A 138 4.00 14.82 -4.06
N ASN A 139 5.13 14.88 -4.78
CA ASN A 139 6.33 15.65 -4.40
C ASN A 139 6.88 15.36 -3.00
N THR A 140 6.62 14.15 -2.48
CA THR A 140 7.17 13.65 -1.22
C THR A 140 8.09 12.47 -1.50
N PRO A 141 9.11 12.22 -0.65
CA PRO A 141 9.87 10.98 -0.71
C PRO A 141 8.93 9.78 -0.56
N TYR A 142 9.17 8.73 -1.34
CA TYR A 142 8.46 7.47 -1.27
C TYR A 142 9.45 6.30 -1.32
N LEU A 143 9.01 5.12 -0.91
CA LEU A 143 9.85 3.93 -0.89
C LEU A 143 9.72 3.14 -2.20
N THR A 144 10.83 2.58 -2.61
CA THR A 144 10.97 1.65 -3.74
C THR A 144 11.42 0.29 -3.22
N PHE A 145 11.38 -0.73 -4.07
CA PHE A 145 11.86 -2.09 -3.75
C PHE A 145 13.31 -2.15 -3.25
N ALA A 146 14.11 -1.10 -3.48
CA ALA A 146 15.50 -1.00 -3.04
C ALA A 146 15.66 -0.49 -1.60
N ASP A 147 14.60 0.05 -1.01
CA ASP A 147 14.60 0.48 0.38
C ASP A 147 14.50 -0.74 1.32
N GLU A 148 15.09 -0.61 2.50
CA GLU A 148 15.16 -1.71 3.49
C GLU A 148 14.47 -1.36 4.82
N SER A 149 14.13 -0.08 5.02
CA SER A 149 13.53 0.37 6.28
C SER A 149 12.72 1.66 6.13
N PHE A 150 11.84 1.89 7.10
CA PHE A 150 11.14 3.14 7.31
C PHE A 150 11.15 3.51 8.80
N VAL A 151 11.30 4.79 9.11
CA VAL A 151 11.33 5.28 10.50
C VAL A 151 10.04 6.01 10.80
N ILE A 152 9.36 5.57 11.86
CA ILE A 152 8.21 6.24 12.45
C ILE A 152 8.70 6.98 13.70
N GLY A 153 8.54 8.30 13.70
CA GLY A 153 9.00 9.17 14.78
C GLY A 153 8.24 8.93 16.10
N ALA A 154 8.95 9.03 17.22
CA ALA A 154 8.36 8.87 18.56
C ALA A 154 7.23 9.87 18.86
N GLU A 155 7.22 11.03 18.22
CA GLU A 155 6.31 12.14 18.52
C GLU A 155 4.83 11.84 18.28
N ILE A 156 4.51 10.82 17.48
CA ILE A 156 3.12 10.40 17.20
C ILE A 156 2.69 9.19 18.03
N MET A 157 3.59 8.65 18.87
CA MET A 157 3.32 7.49 19.72
C MET A 157 3.06 7.93 21.16
N HIS A 158 1.95 7.45 21.72
CA HIS A 158 1.56 7.72 23.10
C HIS A 158 1.66 6.44 23.93
N PRO A 159 1.96 6.51 25.24
CA PRO A 159 1.93 5.35 26.12
C PRO A 159 0.58 4.66 26.16
N GLU A 160 0.56 3.34 26.35
CA GLU A 160 -0.67 2.54 26.56
C GLU A 160 -1.67 2.65 25.39
N ASN A 161 -1.18 2.82 24.16
CA ASN A 161 -2.01 2.95 22.97
C ASN A 161 -1.74 1.81 21.98
N ALA A 162 -2.82 1.36 21.34
CA ALA A 162 -2.80 0.40 20.27
C ALA A 162 -2.70 1.10 18.92
N TYR A 163 -1.95 0.49 18.01
CA TYR A 163 -1.73 0.98 16.65
C TYR A 163 -1.78 -0.17 15.66
N GLN A 164 -1.97 0.15 14.39
CA GLN A 164 -1.98 -0.81 13.29
C GLN A 164 -0.91 -0.38 12.30
N ILE A 165 -0.04 -1.29 11.90
CA ILE A 165 0.94 -1.03 10.84
C ILE A 165 0.69 -1.97 9.67
N SER A 166 0.85 -1.46 8.45
CA SER A 166 1.01 -2.29 7.26
C SER A 166 2.33 -2.05 6.56
N VAL A 167 2.83 -3.13 5.95
CA VAL A 167 3.87 -3.07 4.93
C VAL A 167 3.30 -3.71 3.68
N GLU A 168 3.27 -2.95 2.59
CA GLU A 168 2.80 -3.37 1.28
C GLU A 168 3.98 -3.40 0.31
N HIS A 169 4.14 -4.52 -0.39
CA HIS A 169 5.04 -4.66 -1.53
C HIS A 169 4.21 -4.72 -2.81
N ALA A 170 4.43 -3.78 -3.72
CA ALA A 170 3.66 -3.62 -4.94
C ALA A 170 4.57 -3.74 -6.18
N ILE A 171 4.28 -4.75 -7.01
CA ILE A 171 4.89 -4.91 -8.32
C ILE A 171 4.08 -4.13 -9.35
N LEU A 172 4.77 -3.32 -10.15
CA LEU A 172 4.16 -2.40 -11.08
C LEU A 172 4.19 -2.92 -12.52
N ASN A 173 3.12 -2.64 -13.24
CA ASN A 173 3.06 -2.71 -14.70
C ASN A 173 2.84 -1.29 -15.20
N THR A 174 3.91 -0.67 -15.68
CA THR A 174 3.86 0.70 -16.19
C THR A 174 3.51 0.71 -17.68
N SER A 175 2.79 1.75 -18.09
CA SER A 175 2.52 2.07 -19.48
C SER A 175 2.65 3.58 -19.70
N PHE A 176 2.87 3.97 -20.96
CA PHE A 176 3.00 5.37 -21.33
C PHE A 176 2.30 5.61 -22.65
N GLU A 177 1.23 6.38 -22.64
CA GLU A 177 0.46 6.74 -23.83
C GLU A 177 0.09 8.21 -23.80
N HIS A 178 0.18 8.89 -24.94
CA HIS A 178 -0.18 10.31 -25.07
C HIS A 178 0.53 11.25 -24.08
N ASP A 179 1.79 10.94 -23.76
CA ASP A 179 2.60 11.63 -22.74
C ASP A 179 2.03 11.56 -21.31
N VAL A 180 1.14 10.60 -21.07
CA VAL A 180 0.57 10.31 -19.75
C VAL A 180 1.12 8.97 -19.25
N PRO A 181 1.87 8.94 -18.13
CA PRO A 181 2.23 7.70 -17.48
C PRO A 181 0.99 7.05 -16.84
N ALA A 182 0.93 5.73 -16.87
CA ALA A 182 -0.01 4.95 -16.08
C ALA A 182 0.71 3.73 -15.51
N PHE A 183 0.11 3.14 -14.48
CA PHE A 183 0.58 1.90 -13.92
C PHE A 183 -0.57 1.12 -13.30
N ALA A 184 -0.45 -0.21 -13.30
CA ALA A 184 -1.23 -1.12 -12.47
C ALA A 184 -0.32 -1.72 -11.39
N THR A 185 -0.88 -1.98 -10.22
CA THR A 185 -0.16 -2.53 -9.06
C THR A 185 -0.67 -3.92 -8.71
N PHE A 186 0.26 -4.87 -8.57
CA PHE A 186 0.02 -6.18 -7.98
C PHE A 186 0.68 -6.19 -6.61
N ALA A 187 -0.12 -6.07 -5.56
CA ALA A 187 0.38 -5.81 -4.22
C ALA A 187 0.03 -6.93 -3.24
N THR A 188 0.93 -7.18 -2.30
CA THR A 188 0.64 -7.96 -1.10
C THR A 188 0.99 -7.13 0.13
N THR A 189 0.07 -7.15 1.08
CA THR A 189 0.11 -6.30 2.26
C THR A 189 0.02 -7.16 3.50
N THR A 190 0.97 -6.99 4.40
CA THR A 190 0.96 -7.60 5.74
C THR A 190 0.55 -6.56 6.74
N PHE A 191 -0.34 -6.93 7.66
CA PHE A 191 -0.80 -6.09 8.76
C PHE A 191 -0.28 -6.63 10.08
N LEU A 192 0.03 -5.73 11.02
CA LEU A 192 0.45 -6.07 12.37
C LEU A 192 -0.09 -5.05 13.36
N ASP A 193 -0.70 -5.54 14.44
CA ASP A 193 -1.13 -4.69 15.54
C ASP A 193 0.04 -4.48 16.52
N LEU A 194 0.17 -3.26 17.01
CA LEU A 194 1.20 -2.82 17.94
C LEU A 194 0.56 -2.33 19.24
N MET A 195 1.27 -2.48 20.35
CA MET A 195 0.92 -1.89 21.63
C MET A 195 2.13 -1.19 22.23
N THR A 196 1.93 0.07 22.64
CA THR A 196 2.95 0.82 23.36
C THR A 196 2.90 0.56 24.86
N THR A 197 4.07 0.57 25.48
CA THR A 197 4.28 0.39 26.91
C THR A 197 4.15 1.71 27.68
N GLY A 198 4.20 1.61 29.01
CA GLY A 198 4.09 2.74 29.92
C GLY A 198 2.67 2.87 30.46
N SER A 199 2.37 4.05 31.00
CA SER A 199 1.05 4.38 31.51
C SER A 199 0.68 5.74 30.97
N ALA A 200 -0.49 5.84 30.36
CA ALA A 200 -0.98 7.13 29.91
C ALA A 200 -1.40 7.98 31.10
N THR A 201 -1.16 9.30 31.01
CA THR A 201 -1.58 10.27 32.03
C THR A 201 -2.91 10.95 31.69
N ASP A 202 -3.40 10.74 30.48
CA ASP A 202 -4.48 11.48 29.86
C ASP A 202 -5.67 10.56 29.61
N GLU A 203 -6.89 11.09 29.57
CA GLU A 203 -8.11 10.29 29.38
C GLU A 203 -8.29 9.76 27.93
N SER A 204 -7.44 10.18 26.98
CA SER A 204 -7.48 9.79 25.57
C SER A 204 -6.73 8.48 25.26
N VAL A 205 -6.57 7.60 26.24
CA VAL A 205 -5.92 6.30 26.08
C VAL A 205 -6.74 5.42 25.15
N CYS A 206 -6.10 4.83 24.15
CA CYS A 206 -6.77 3.89 23.26
C CYS A 206 -6.06 2.54 23.22
N PRO A 207 -6.28 1.68 24.23
CA PRO A 207 -5.51 0.46 24.40
C PRO A 207 -5.96 -0.70 23.49
N ASN A 208 -7.00 -0.51 22.68
CA ASN A 208 -7.52 -1.55 21.79
C ASN A 208 -7.82 -0.95 20.43
N ILE A 209 -7.62 -1.73 19.37
CA ILE A 209 -8.07 -1.37 18.03
C ILE A 209 -9.60 -1.32 18.02
N LEU A 210 -10.14 -0.14 17.69
CA LEU A 210 -11.57 0.13 17.59
C LEU A 210 -12.06 -0.03 16.16
N GLU A 211 -11.23 0.38 15.19
CA GLU A 211 -11.53 0.31 13.77
C GLU A 211 -10.28 -0.07 12.96
N HIS A 212 -10.45 -0.97 11.99
CA HIS A 212 -9.39 -1.33 11.04
C HIS A 212 -9.26 -0.26 9.95
N PHE A 213 -8.05 0.25 9.73
CA PHE A 213 -7.82 1.33 8.76
C PHE A 213 -7.87 0.87 7.29
N ASP A 214 -7.76 -0.44 7.05
CA ASP A 214 -7.96 -1.06 5.74
C ASP A 214 -8.87 -2.26 5.87
N THR A 215 -9.84 -2.38 4.97
CA THR A 215 -10.82 -3.47 4.95
C THR A 215 -10.22 -4.84 4.62
N GLY A 216 -8.99 -4.87 4.09
CA GLY A 216 -8.20 -6.09 3.90
C GLY A 216 -7.56 -6.61 5.19
N GLN A 217 -7.48 -5.80 6.25
CA GLN A 217 -7.00 -6.26 7.55
C GLN A 217 -8.03 -7.22 8.15
N THR A 218 -7.69 -8.51 8.16
CA THR A 218 -8.53 -9.56 8.73
C THR A 218 -7.72 -10.30 9.80
N VAL A 219 -8.35 -10.57 10.94
CA VAL A 219 -7.74 -11.44 11.95
C VAL A 219 -7.69 -12.84 11.36
N LEU A 220 -6.49 -13.36 11.11
CA LEU A 220 -6.32 -14.77 10.75
C LEU A 220 -6.76 -15.61 11.96
N GLN A 221 -7.90 -16.29 11.83
CA GLN A 221 -8.40 -17.26 12.81
C GLN A 221 -7.63 -18.58 12.77
#